data_AF-A0A7C3TP01-F1
#
_entry.id   AF-A0A7C3TP01-F1
#
_cell.length_a   1.000
_cell.length_b   1.000
_cell.length_c   1.000
_cell.angle_alpha   90.00
_cell.angle_beta   90.00
_cell.angle_gamma   90.00
#
_symmetry.space_group_name_H-M   'P 1'
#
loop_
_entity.id
_entity.type
_entity.pdbx_description
1 polymer ?
#
loop_
_entity_poly.entity_id
_entity_poly.type
_entity_poly.pdbx_seq_one_letter_code
_entity_poly.pdbx_strand_id
1 'polypeptide(L)'
;MEQKILKFFTSFFIILILFSSGCITQSNKGGAGGVIIESFKTDFNKVYAGEKFQIQMKMRNIGDVDAYNVYPKLYNIQITQKDDLSISCKESCKQGTRLLAPDPERGIEGEERVCIWECTAPENIPGGLSVTFNPSARLYYWYRAYVIKSVNIVSRNELRAIATQGGALSSETVESTKGPLLLDVVVRGPIKYQEEDNKVIFPININIENVGNGVACVTKKITVPIPILGLKTW
;
A
#
# COMPACT_ATOMS: atom_id res chain seq x y z
N MET A 1 0.53 17.05 59.48
CA MET A 1 1.25 17.69 58.36
C MET A 1 1.53 16.70 57.22
N GLU A 2 1.76 15.43 57.54
CA GLU A 2 2.09 14.36 56.57
C GLU A 2 1.01 14.04 55.51
N GLN A 3 -0.29 14.12 55.84
CA GLN A 3 -1.35 13.84 54.85
C GLN A 3 -1.44 14.86 53.70
N LYS A 4 -0.99 16.10 53.90
CA LYS A 4 -1.01 17.13 52.84
C LYS A 4 0.08 16.88 51.80
N ILE A 5 1.21 16.31 52.22
CA ILE A 5 2.35 16.01 51.35
C ILE A 5 2.00 14.86 50.40
N LEU A 6 1.32 13.81 50.89
CA LEU A 6 0.95 12.66 50.06
C LEU A 6 -0.06 13.01 48.95
N LYS A 7 -1.03 13.90 49.24
CA LYS A 7 -2.00 14.38 48.24
C LYS A 7 -1.37 15.29 47.19
N PHE A 8 -0.33 16.05 47.56
CA PHE A 8 0.41 16.88 46.62
C PHE A 8 1.25 16.02 45.66
N PHE A 9 1.91 14.98 46.16
CA PHE A 9 2.68 14.05 45.33
C PHE A 9 1.82 13.26 44.34
N THR A 10 0.63 12.80 44.75
CA THR A 10 -0.28 12.07 43.85
C THR A 10 -0.83 12.96 42.74
N SER A 11 -1.19 14.21 43.05
CA SER A 11 -1.65 15.17 42.03
C SER A 11 -0.55 15.52 41.01
N PHE A 12 0.68 15.72 41.49
CA PHE A 12 1.83 16.00 40.63
C PHE A 12 2.14 14.83 39.69
N PHE A 13 2.02 13.58 40.16
CA PHE A 13 2.28 12.39 39.35
C PHE A 13 1.23 12.17 38.25
N ILE A 14 -0.05 12.49 38.51
CA ILE A 14 -1.12 12.40 37.50
C ILE A 14 -0.92 13.43 36.38
N ILE A 15 -0.51 14.66 36.73
CA ILE A 15 -0.21 15.70 35.75
C ILE A 15 1.01 15.31 34.89
N LEU A 16 2.06 14.72 35.50
CA LEU A 16 3.25 14.27 34.78
C LEU A 16 2.93 13.17 33.74
N ILE A 17 2.02 12.24 34.07
CA ILE A 17 1.57 11.19 33.14
C ILE A 17 0.84 11.79 31.94
N LEU A 18 0.00 12.82 32.15
CA LEU A 18 -0.72 13.52 31.07
C LEU A 18 0.21 14.31 30.12
N PHE A 19 1.36 14.79 30.60
CA PHE A 19 2.37 15.44 29.74
C PHE A 19 3.32 14.44 29.07
N SER A 20 3.46 13.23 29.62
CA SER A 20 4.28 12.17 29.02
C SER A 20 3.59 11.39 27.90
N SER A 21 2.28 11.57 27.68
CA SER A 21 1.60 11.11 26.46
C SER A 21 1.89 12.02 25.27
N GLY A 22 3.14 12.50 25.18
CA GLY A 22 3.67 13.22 24.05
C GLY A 22 3.41 12.42 22.79
N CYS A 23 2.80 13.09 21.83
CA CYS A 23 2.52 12.59 20.50
C CYS A 23 3.79 11.94 19.94
N ILE A 24 3.81 10.61 19.84
CA ILE A 24 4.83 9.91 19.06
C ILE A 24 4.63 10.43 17.63
N THR A 25 5.52 11.33 17.21
CA THR A 25 5.78 11.59 15.80
C THR A 25 6.46 10.33 15.26
N GLN A 26 5.64 9.30 15.05
CA GLN A 26 5.99 8.21 14.17
C GLN A 26 6.21 8.89 12.83
N SER A 27 7.47 9.10 12.46
CA SER A 27 7.84 9.45 11.11
C SER A 27 7.33 8.31 10.26
N ASN A 28 6.10 8.48 9.76
CA ASN A 28 5.48 7.55 8.86
C ASN A 28 6.38 7.50 7.63
N LYS A 29 7.31 6.54 7.60
CA LYS A 29 7.74 5.96 6.34
C LYS A 29 6.47 5.39 5.74
N GLY A 30 5.78 6.24 4.97
CA GLY A 30 4.49 5.96 4.37
C GLY A 30 4.65 4.72 3.51
N GLY A 31 4.08 3.61 3.96
CA GLY A 31 4.37 2.34 3.33
C GLY A 31 3.56 1.19 3.88
N ALA A 32 2.25 1.39 4.00
CA ALA A 32 1.29 0.29 4.10
C ALA A 32 -0.04 0.75 3.48
N GLY A 33 0.01 1.31 2.26
CA GLY A 33 -1.16 1.72 1.50
C GLY A 33 -1.54 0.71 0.41
N GLY A 34 -2.68 0.91 -0.23
CA GLY A 34 -3.18 0.07 -1.32
C GLY A 34 -4.42 -0.73 -0.91
N VAL A 35 -4.63 -1.90 -1.53
CA VAL A 35 -5.79 -2.74 -1.21
C VAL A 35 -5.39 -3.83 -0.22
N ILE A 36 -6.13 -3.90 0.89
CA ILE A 36 -5.94 -4.92 1.92
C ILE A 36 -7.05 -5.96 1.88
N ILE A 37 -6.72 -7.17 2.31
CA ILE A 37 -7.71 -8.21 2.64
C ILE A 37 -8.01 -8.05 4.14
N GLU A 38 -9.21 -7.57 4.47
CA GLU A 38 -9.64 -7.38 5.86
C GLU A 38 -10.02 -8.70 6.51
N SER A 39 -10.67 -9.60 5.76
CA SER A 39 -11.01 -10.92 6.25
C SER A 39 -11.09 -11.92 5.12
N PHE A 40 -10.73 -13.16 5.43
CA PHE A 40 -10.89 -14.32 4.57
C PHE A 40 -11.37 -15.48 5.44
N LYS A 41 -12.62 -15.90 5.26
CA LYS A 41 -13.30 -16.84 6.15
C LYS A 41 -14.27 -17.74 5.39
N THR A 42 -14.61 -18.87 5.99
CA THR A 42 -15.69 -19.75 5.55
C THR A 42 -16.90 -19.57 6.46
N ASP A 43 -18.09 -19.93 5.99
CA ASP A 43 -19.32 -19.99 6.79
C ASP A 43 -19.29 -21.12 7.82
N PHE A 44 -18.68 -22.26 7.47
CA PHE A 44 -18.54 -23.42 8.34
C PHE A 44 -17.10 -23.93 8.43
N ASN A 45 -16.73 -24.44 9.60
CA ASN A 45 -15.42 -25.07 9.83
C ASN A 45 -15.40 -26.57 9.43
N LYS A 46 -16.58 -27.17 9.22
CA LYS A 46 -16.77 -28.55 8.78
C LYS A 46 -17.97 -28.57 7.85
N VAL A 47 -17.86 -29.34 6.77
CA VAL A 47 -18.87 -29.47 5.72
C VAL A 47 -18.96 -30.95 5.38
N TYR A 48 -20.17 -31.48 5.21
CA TYR A 48 -20.36 -32.87 4.81
C TYR A 48 -20.27 -33.02 3.29
N ALA A 49 -20.08 -34.27 2.82
CA ALA A 49 -19.99 -34.56 1.40
C ALA A 49 -21.25 -34.08 0.64
N GLY A 50 -21.05 -33.43 -0.51
CA GLY A 50 -22.13 -32.86 -1.33
C GLY A 50 -22.77 -31.57 -0.79
N GLU A 51 -22.44 -31.12 0.41
CA GLU A 51 -23.00 -29.88 0.95
C GLU A 51 -22.41 -28.64 0.29
N LYS A 52 -23.23 -27.58 0.24
CA LYS A 52 -22.83 -26.26 -0.22
C LYS A 52 -22.31 -25.45 0.96
N PHE A 53 -21.25 -24.70 0.72
CA PHE A 53 -20.65 -23.79 1.69
C PHE A 53 -20.10 -22.55 0.98
N GLN A 54 -19.83 -21.50 1.74
CA GLN A 54 -19.37 -20.23 1.20
C GLN A 54 -18.00 -19.86 1.76
N ILE A 55 -17.13 -19.42 0.86
CA ILE A 55 -15.88 -18.73 1.22
C ILE A 55 -16.08 -17.25 0.94
N GLN A 56 -15.80 -16.41 1.92
CA GLN A 56 -15.97 -14.97 1.84
C GLN A 56 -14.63 -14.26 2.03
N MET A 57 -14.30 -13.34 1.11
CA MET A 57 -13.17 -12.43 1.24
C MET A 57 -13.66 -10.99 1.24
N LYS A 58 -13.31 -10.26 2.29
CA LYS A 58 -13.56 -8.83 2.44
C LYS A 58 -12.28 -8.07 2.14
N MET A 59 -12.36 -7.08 1.27
CA MET A 59 -11.22 -6.24 0.89
C MET A 59 -11.59 -4.77 0.90
N ARG A 60 -10.59 -3.92 1.13
CA ARG A 60 -10.77 -2.47 1.23
C ARG A 60 -9.56 -1.74 0.66
N ASN A 61 -9.80 -0.62 -0.04
CA ASN A 61 -8.72 0.27 -0.44
C ASN A 61 -8.38 1.24 0.71
N ILE A 62 -7.15 1.20 1.17
CA ILE A 62 -6.60 2.11 2.19
C ILE A 62 -5.48 2.99 1.61
N GLY A 63 -5.22 2.92 0.31
CA GLY A 63 -4.24 3.75 -0.37
C GLY A 63 -4.85 5.03 -0.94
N ASP A 64 -4.02 6.03 -1.20
CA ASP A 64 -4.46 7.38 -1.59
C ASP A 64 -5.08 7.47 -3.00
N VAL A 65 -4.97 6.42 -3.82
CA VAL A 65 -5.54 6.37 -5.16
C VAL A 65 -6.42 5.15 -5.39
N ASP A 66 -7.36 5.28 -6.33
CA ASP A 66 -8.21 4.20 -6.79
C ASP A 66 -7.38 2.99 -7.25
N ALA A 67 -7.81 1.80 -6.85
CA ALA A 67 -7.29 0.55 -7.37
C ALA A 67 -8.14 0.09 -8.57
N TYR A 68 -7.47 -0.33 -9.64
CA TYR A 68 -8.11 -0.76 -10.88
C TYR A 68 -7.88 -2.24 -11.14
N ASN A 69 -8.76 -2.85 -11.94
CA ASN A 69 -8.68 -4.26 -12.26
C ASN A 69 -8.48 -5.14 -11.01
N VAL A 70 -9.27 -4.87 -9.98
CA VAL A 70 -9.25 -5.65 -8.75
C VAL A 70 -9.88 -7.00 -9.05
N TYR A 71 -9.09 -8.06 -8.92
CA TYR A 71 -9.54 -9.44 -9.09
C TYR A 71 -8.96 -10.33 -7.99
N PRO A 72 -9.79 -10.91 -7.12
CA PRO A 72 -9.36 -11.96 -6.24
C PRO A 72 -9.31 -13.29 -6.97
N LYS A 73 -8.44 -14.18 -6.52
CA LYS A 73 -8.38 -15.54 -7.03
C LYS A 73 -8.17 -16.51 -5.89
N LEU A 74 -8.99 -17.55 -5.88
CA LEU A 74 -8.97 -18.62 -4.91
C LEU A 74 -8.03 -19.75 -5.38
N TYR A 75 -7.27 -20.32 -4.45
CA TYR A 75 -6.24 -21.34 -4.65
C TYR A 75 -6.38 -22.43 -3.59
N ASN A 76 -5.72 -23.57 -3.82
CA ASN A 76 -5.68 -24.72 -2.90
C ASN A 76 -7.07 -25.26 -2.52
N ILE A 77 -7.99 -25.27 -3.49
CA ILE A 77 -9.36 -25.80 -3.33
C ILE A 77 -9.43 -27.29 -3.69
N GLN A 78 -8.36 -27.85 -4.28
CA GLN A 78 -8.30 -29.27 -4.61
C GLN A 78 -7.75 -30.06 -3.42
N ILE A 79 -8.42 -31.17 -3.10
CA ILE A 79 -8.03 -32.05 -1.99
C ILE A 79 -6.92 -33.02 -2.41
N THR A 80 -6.89 -33.45 -3.67
CA THR A 80 -5.87 -34.36 -4.21
C THR A 80 -5.64 -34.05 -5.69
N GLN A 81 -4.46 -34.37 -6.21
CA GLN A 81 -4.10 -34.19 -7.64
C GLN A 81 -4.86 -35.11 -8.60
N LYS A 82 -5.56 -36.13 -8.08
CA LYS A 82 -6.49 -36.96 -8.86
C LYS A 82 -7.86 -36.31 -8.83
N ASP A 83 -8.45 -36.15 -10.01
CA ASP A 83 -9.68 -35.38 -10.28
C ASP A 83 -10.94 -35.83 -9.51
N ASP A 84 -10.92 -36.95 -8.79
CA ASP A 84 -12.09 -37.51 -8.11
C ASP A 84 -12.53 -36.73 -6.84
N LEU A 85 -11.69 -35.86 -6.28
CA LEU A 85 -11.98 -35.07 -5.06
C LEU A 85 -11.77 -33.57 -5.27
N SER A 86 -12.40 -33.01 -6.31
CA SER A 86 -12.39 -31.57 -6.56
C SER A 86 -13.57 -30.86 -5.89
N ILE A 87 -13.29 -29.78 -5.15
CA ILE A 87 -14.33 -28.83 -4.73
C ILE A 87 -14.64 -27.91 -5.91
N SER A 88 -15.91 -27.85 -6.30
CA SER A 88 -16.38 -26.92 -7.34
C SER A 88 -16.81 -25.61 -6.70
N CYS A 89 -16.30 -24.48 -7.17
CA CYS A 89 -16.64 -23.15 -6.65
C CYS A 89 -17.07 -22.21 -7.77
N LYS A 90 -18.15 -21.46 -7.53
CA LYS A 90 -18.64 -20.39 -8.39
C LYS A 90 -18.36 -19.04 -7.73
N GLU A 91 -17.67 -18.15 -8.45
CA GLU A 91 -17.31 -16.82 -7.96
C GLU A 91 -18.45 -15.80 -8.19
N SER A 92 -18.76 -14.97 -7.20
CA SER A 92 -19.71 -13.85 -7.32
C SER A 92 -19.07 -12.56 -7.83
N CYS A 93 -17.76 -12.40 -7.65
CA CYS A 93 -17.05 -11.19 -8.01
C CYS A 93 -16.73 -11.09 -9.49
N LYS A 94 -17.01 -9.93 -10.06
CA LYS A 94 -16.61 -9.59 -11.43
C LYS A 94 -15.13 -9.20 -11.43
N GLN A 95 -14.36 -9.82 -12.31
CA GLN A 95 -13.01 -9.38 -12.61
C GLN A 95 -13.03 -7.96 -13.20
N GLY A 96 -11.95 -7.21 -13.01
CA GLY A 96 -11.81 -5.90 -13.66
C GLY A 96 -12.48 -4.74 -12.92
N THR A 97 -12.89 -4.93 -11.68
CA THR A 97 -13.63 -3.90 -10.94
C THR A 97 -12.70 -2.84 -10.34
N ARG A 98 -13.21 -1.62 -10.14
CA ARG A 98 -12.51 -0.52 -9.47
C ARG A 98 -12.82 -0.54 -7.97
N LEU A 99 -11.88 -0.13 -7.13
CA LEU A 99 -12.08 0.08 -5.69
C LEU A 99 -11.63 1.51 -5.33
N LEU A 100 -12.57 2.36 -4.93
CA LEU A 100 -12.32 3.78 -4.68
C LEU A 100 -11.38 4.03 -3.49
N ALA A 101 -10.52 5.04 -3.61
CA ALA A 101 -9.71 5.55 -2.50
C ALA A 101 -10.57 6.19 -1.39
N PRO A 102 -10.04 6.27 -0.14
CA PRO A 102 -10.63 7.11 0.90
C PRO A 102 -10.62 8.59 0.51
N ASP A 103 -11.53 9.36 1.09
CA ASP A 103 -11.59 10.83 1.01
C ASP A 103 -11.36 11.39 2.43
N PRO A 104 -10.10 11.72 2.81
CA PRO A 104 -9.77 12.20 4.14
C PRO A 104 -10.40 13.55 4.48
N GLU A 105 -10.67 14.40 3.48
CA GLU A 105 -11.28 15.72 3.70
C GLU A 105 -12.72 15.59 4.19
N ARG A 106 -13.43 14.58 3.67
CA ARG A 106 -14.80 14.25 4.09
C ARG A 106 -14.87 13.17 5.17
N GLY A 107 -13.74 12.63 5.60
CA GLY A 107 -13.68 11.51 6.56
C GLY A 107 -14.33 10.22 6.03
N ILE A 108 -14.33 10.02 4.71
CA ILE A 108 -14.91 8.82 4.08
C ILE A 108 -13.80 7.78 3.90
N GLU A 109 -14.04 6.57 4.40
CA GLU A 109 -13.14 5.44 4.21
C GLU A 109 -13.16 4.96 2.74
N GLY A 110 -12.09 4.28 2.32
CA GLY A 110 -12.04 3.74 0.96
C GLY A 110 -13.07 2.64 0.73
N GLU A 111 -13.38 2.38 -0.54
CA GLU A 111 -14.43 1.44 -0.89
C GLU A 111 -14.10 0.04 -0.37
N GLU A 112 -15.13 -0.59 0.19
CA GLU A 112 -15.11 -1.95 0.67
C GLU A 112 -15.85 -2.85 -0.32
N ARG A 113 -15.31 -4.04 -0.56
CA ARG A 113 -15.96 -5.06 -1.38
C ARG A 113 -15.86 -6.44 -0.75
N VAL A 114 -16.94 -7.19 -0.87
CA VAL A 114 -17.03 -8.59 -0.44
C VAL A 114 -17.13 -9.47 -1.67
N CYS A 115 -16.26 -10.48 -1.74
CA CYS A 115 -16.31 -11.54 -2.74
C CYS A 115 -16.69 -12.85 -2.08
N ILE A 116 -17.61 -13.56 -2.73
CA ILE A 116 -18.16 -14.82 -2.23
C ILE A 116 -17.91 -15.88 -3.29
N TRP A 117 -17.32 -17.00 -2.88
CA TRP A 117 -17.27 -18.21 -3.66
C TRP A 117 -18.28 -19.20 -3.08
N GLU A 118 -19.28 -19.55 -3.87
CA GLU A 118 -20.24 -20.60 -3.55
C GLU A 118 -19.63 -21.94 -3.97
N CYS A 119 -19.24 -22.74 -2.98
CA CYS A 119 -18.54 -23.99 -3.18
C CYS A 119 -19.42 -25.20 -2.85
N THR A 120 -19.17 -26.33 -3.50
CA THR A 120 -19.81 -27.62 -3.20
C THR A 120 -18.73 -28.63 -2.83
N ALA A 121 -18.88 -29.27 -1.66
CA ALA A 121 -18.00 -30.33 -1.20
C ALA A 121 -18.13 -31.58 -2.11
N PRO A 122 -17.05 -32.36 -2.30
CA PRO A 122 -17.12 -33.56 -3.13
C PRO A 122 -18.05 -34.61 -2.51
N GLU A 123 -18.78 -35.33 -3.35
CA GLU A 123 -19.75 -36.35 -2.91
C GLU A 123 -19.07 -37.69 -2.55
N ASN A 124 -17.91 -37.96 -3.15
CA ASN A 124 -17.24 -39.28 -3.11
C ASN A 124 -16.28 -39.46 -1.93
N ILE A 125 -16.56 -38.88 -0.76
CA ILE A 125 -15.73 -39.10 0.44
C ILE A 125 -16.18 -40.40 1.12
N PRO A 126 -15.29 -41.41 1.27
CA PRO A 126 -15.63 -42.65 1.97
C PRO A 126 -16.09 -42.38 3.41
N GLY A 127 -17.12 -43.09 3.86
CA GLY A 127 -17.64 -42.97 5.22
C GLY A 127 -16.54 -43.22 6.27
N GLY A 128 -16.52 -42.38 7.31
CA GLY A 128 -15.51 -42.44 8.38
C GLY A 128 -14.18 -41.75 8.05
N LEU A 129 -14.00 -41.23 6.83
CA LEU A 129 -12.86 -40.39 6.48
C LEU A 129 -13.19 -38.91 6.67
N SER A 130 -12.26 -38.15 7.23
CA SER A 130 -12.31 -36.68 7.25
C SER A 130 -11.13 -36.15 6.47
N VAL A 131 -11.39 -35.19 5.59
CA VAL A 131 -10.34 -34.57 4.77
C VAL A 131 -10.28 -33.08 5.07
N THR A 132 -9.06 -32.59 5.27
CA THR A 132 -8.79 -31.18 5.53
C THR A 132 -8.33 -30.51 4.24
N PHE A 133 -8.96 -29.39 3.90
CA PHE A 133 -8.51 -28.51 2.82
C PHE A 133 -8.21 -27.12 3.40
N ASN A 134 -7.17 -26.47 2.87
CA ASN A 134 -6.70 -25.17 3.34
C ASN A 134 -6.79 -24.17 2.19
N PRO A 135 -7.98 -23.60 1.93
CA PRO A 135 -8.15 -22.66 0.84
C PRO A 135 -7.28 -21.42 1.10
N SER A 136 -6.74 -20.84 0.04
CA SER A 136 -5.99 -19.58 0.12
C SER A 136 -6.46 -18.65 -0.98
N ALA A 137 -6.48 -17.35 -0.71
CA ALA A 137 -6.84 -16.34 -1.70
C ALA A 137 -5.65 -15.44 -1.98
N ARG A 138 -5.52 -14.99 -3.24
CA ARG A 138 -4.62 -13.90 -3.62
C ARG A 138 -5.43 -12.80 -4.27
N LEU A 139 -5.14 -11.57 -3.88
CA LEU A 139 -5.72 -10.38 -4.46
C LEU A 139 -4.75 -9.76 -5.45
N TYR A 140 -5.24 -9.44 -6.63
CA TYR A 140 -4.48 -8.77 -7.66
C TYR A 140 -5.19 -7.49 -8.08
N TYR A 141 -4.40 -6.45 -8.33
CA TYR A 141 -4.91 -5.15 -8.76
C TYR A 141 -3.81 -4.34 -9.43
N TRP A 142 -4.23 -3.32 -10.17
CA TRP A 142 -3.36 -2.27 -10.68
C TRP A 142 -3.46 -1.06 -9.78
N TYR A 143 -2.31 -0.45 -9.53
CA TYR A 143 -2.18 0.70 -8.65
C TYR A 143 -1.26 1.73 -9.28
N ARG A 144 -1.58 3.00 -9.12
CA ARG A 144 -0.77 4.11 -9.63
C ARG A 144 -0.13 4.86 -8.48
N ALA A 145 1.17 4.69 -8.29
CA ALA A 145 1.93 5.51 -7.34
C ALA A 145 2.54 6.71 -8.06
N TYR A 146 2.60 7.86 -7.38
CA TYR A 146 3.34 9.03 -7.84
C TYR A 146 4.06 9.74 -6.69
N VAL A 147 5.09 10.48 -7.07
CA VAL A 147 5.84 11.37 -6.16
C VAL A 147 6.15 12.65 -6.91
N ILE A 148 5.90 13.78 -6.25
CA ILE A 148 6.21 15.12 -6.73
C ILE A 148 7.31 15.66 -5.83
N LYS A 149 8.45 16.00 -6.42
CA LYS A 149 9.56 16.65 -5.73
C LYS A 149 9.87 17.99 -6.36
N SER A 150 10.10 18.98 -5.51
CA SER A 150 10.66 20.25 -5.93
C SER A 150 12.19 20.12 -5.98
N VAL A 151 12.79 20.60 -7.06
CA VAL A 151 14.24 20.59 -7.28
C VAL A 151 14.68 22.03 -7.45
N ASN A 152 15.50 22.51 -6.53
CA ASN A 152 16.04 23.87 -6.60
C ASN A 152 17.17 23.93 -7.62
N ILE A 153 17.01 24.81 -8.61
CA ILE A 153 18.04 25.12 -9.60
C ILE A 153 18.80 26.34 -9.11
N VAL A 154 20.11 26.21 -8.95
CA VAL A 154 21.00 27.29 -8.52
C VAL A 154 22.06 27.59 -9.57
N SER A 155 22.65 28.78 -9.50
CA SER A 155 23.74 29.18 -10.40
C SER A 155 25.00 28.33 -10.20
N ARG A 156 25.88 28.29 -11.19
CA ARG A 156 27.16 27.54 -11.10
C ARG A 156 28.02 27.98 -9.90
N ASN A 157 28.04 29.28 -9.60
CA ASN A 157 28.86 29.82 -8.50
C ASN A 157 28.32 29.38 -7.14
N GLU A 158 27.00 29.40 -6.98
CA GLU A 158 26.31 28.94 -5.78
C GLU A 158 26.44 27.43 -5.61
N LEU A 159 26.33 26.66 -6.69
CA LEU A 159 26.54 25.21 -6.67
C LEU A 159 27.97 24.84 -6.23
N ARG A 160 28.98 25.61 -6.66
CA ARG A 160 30.37 25.45 -6.19
C ARG A 160 30.50 25.78 -4.70
N ALA A 161 29.83 26.83 -4.22
CA ALA A 161 29.82 27.18 -2.80
C ALA A 161 29.21 26.07 -1.95
N ILE A 162 28.06 25.52 -2.35
CA ILE A 162 27.39 24.40 -1.67
C ILE A 162 28.26 23.15 -1.68
N ALA A 163 28.85 22.80 -2.84
CA ALA A 163 29.69 21.61 -2.97
C ALA A 163 30.99 21.69 -2.15
N THR A 164 31.62 22.87 -2.08
CA THR A 164 32.84 23.09 -1.26
C THR A 164 32.55 23.02 0.25
N GLN A 165 31.32 23.30 0.66
CA GLN A 165 30.83 23.12 2.03
C GLN A 165 30.38 21.68 2.33
N GLY A 166 30.51 20.74 1.38
CA GLY A 166 30.03 19.36 1.51
C GLY A 166 28.51 19.22 1.47
N GLY A 167 27.79 20.27 1.06
CA GLY A 167 26.35 20.28 0.93
C GLY A 167 25.86 19.62 -0.36
N ALA A 168 24.56 19.32 -0.41
CA ALA A 168 23.84 18.90 -1.60
C ALA A 168 22.71 19.89 -1.88
N LEU A 169 22.23 19.93 -3.13
CA LEU A 169 21.02 20.70 -3.45
C LEU A 169 19.86 20.17 -2.63
N SER A 170 19.13 21.07 -1.98
CA SER A 170 17.90 20.70 -1.30
C SER A 170 16.87 20.27 -2.34
N SER A 171 16.30 19.09 -2.11
CA SER A 171 15.10 18.62 -2.82
C SER A 171 14.08 18.23 -1.77
N GLU A 172 12.91 18.82 -1.85
CA GLU A 172 11.82 18.54 -0.91
C GLU A 172 10.75 17.72 -1.63
N THR A 173 10.26 16.69 -0.95
CA THR A 173 9.06 15.98 -1.40
C THR A 173 7.87 16.88 -1.16
N VAL A 174 7.25 17.33 -2.25
CA VAL A 174 6.03 18.14 -2.20
C VAL A 174 4.85 17.24 -1.89
N GLU A 175 4.77 16.10 -2.58
CA GLU A 175 3.66 15.17 -2.46
C GLU A 175 4.11 13.74 -2.77
N SER A 176 3.53 12.76 -2.10
CA SER A 176 3.76 11.35 -2.38
C SER A 176 2.53 10.54 -2.01
N THR A 177 2.15 9.62 -2.88
CA THR A 177 1.01 8.71 -2.63
C THR A 177 1.37 7.64 -1.61
N LYS A 178 0.50 7.43 -0.62
CA LYS A 178 0.51 6.23 0.23
C LYS A 178 -0.04 5.05 -0.56
N GLY A 179 0.86 4.27 -1.15
CA GLY A 179 0.55 3.06 -1.89
C GLY A 179 1.31 1.83 -1.38
N PRO A 180 1.19 0.69 -2.08
CA PRO A 180 2.01 -0.49 -1.83
C PRO A 180 3.46 -0.31 -2.29
N LEU A 181 3.73 0.72 -3.10
CA LEU A 181 5.06 1.08 -3.58
C LEU A 181 5.44 2.46 -3.03
N LEU A 182 6.61 2.54 -2.40
CA LEU A 182 7.25 3.78 -2.01
C LEU A 182 8.13 4.26 -3.17
N LEU A 183 7.89 5.49 -3.62
CA LEU A 183 8.66 6.15 -4.67
C LEU A 183 9.49 7.27 -4.06
N ASP A 184 10.79 7.24 -4.29
CA ASP A 184 11.72 8.29 -3.87
C ASP A 184 12.57 8.75 -5.05
N VAL A 185 12.57 10.06 -5.31
CA VAL A 185 13.33 10.69 -6.39
C VAL A 185 14.50 11.42 -5.78
N VAL A 186 15.72 11.03 -6.14
CA VAL A 186 16.95 11.66 -5.67
C VAL A 186 17.65 12.30 -6.86
N VAL A 187 17.78 13.62 -6.83
CA VAL A 187 18.62 14.35 -7.78
C VAL A 187 20.05 14.37 -7.24
N ARG A 188 21.00 13.81 -7.99
CA ARG A 188 22.42 13.82 -7.61
C ARG A 188 23.22 14.59 -8.64
N GLY A 189 24.17 15.40 -8.18
CA GLY A 189 25.18 16.03 -9.03
C GLY A 189 24.78 17.37 -9.63
N PRO A 190 25.65 17.94 -10.48
CA PRO A 190 25.50 19.30 -10.98
C PRO A 190 24.42 19.38 -12.06
N ILE A 191 23.56 20.38 -11.92
CA ILE A 191 22.58 20.76 -12.95
C ILE A 191 23.35 21.48 -14.06
N LYS A 192 23.35 20.93 -15.28
CA LYS A 192 24.00 21.54 -16.45
C LYS A 192 22.96 22.28 -17.28
N TYR A 193 23.16 23.57 -17.46
CA TYR A 193 22.49 24.32 -18.50
C TYR A 193 23.32 24.27 -19.79
N GLN A 194 22.72 23.84 -20.90
CA GLN A 194 23.29 23.86 -22.23
C GLN A 194 22.70 25.05 -22.99
N GLU A 195 23.54 26.06 -23.21
CA GLU A 195 23.16 27.32 -23.89
C GLU A 195 22.72 27.09 -25.34
N GLU A 196 23.42 26.22 -26.08
CA GLU A 196 23.15 25.92 -27.50
C GLU A 196 21.73 25.40 -27.74
N ASP A 197 21.20 24.63 -26.79
CA ASP A 197 19.92 23.94 -26.88
C ASP A 197 18.84 24.55 -25.97
N ASN A 198 19.20 25.55 -25.16
CA ASN A 198 18.38 26.08 -24.06
C ASN A 198 17.80 24.97 -23.16
N LYS A 199 18.60 23.94 -22.84
CA LYS A 199 18.17 22.75 -22.07
C LYS A 199 18.88 22.66 -20.74
N VAL A 200 18.14 22.20 -19.72
CA VAL A 200 18.68 21.85 -18.42
C VAL A 200 18.76 20.32 -18.31
N ILE A 201 19.96 19.79 -18.09
CA ILE A 201 20.22 18.34 -17.96
C ILE A 201 20.77 18.06 -16.57
N PHE A 202 20.14 17.14 -15.86
CA PHE A 202 20.61 16.66 -14.56
C PHE A 202 20.26 15.17 -14.37
N PRO A 203 21.10 14.39 -13.67
CA PRO A 203 20.80 13.00 -13.39
C PRO A 203 19.73 12.88 -12.30
N ILE A 204 18.74 12.02 -12.55
CA ILE A 204 17.69 11.67 -11.60
C ILE A 204 17.83 10.18 -11.28
N ASN A 205 17.93 9.86 -10.00
CA ASN A 205 17.82 8.50 -9.50
C ASN A 205 16.42 8.31 -8.95
N ILE A 206 15.70 7.28 -9.42
CA ILE A 206 14.38 6.93 -8.92
C ILE A 206 14.52 5.62 -8.15
N ASN A 207 14.31 5.68 -6.84
CA ASN A 207 14.23 4.53 -5.95
C ASN A 207 12.77 4.09 -5.86
N ILE A 208 12.55 2.79 -6.05
CA ILE A 208 11.23 2.16 -5.94
C ILE A 208 11.36 1.03 -4.94
N GLU A 209 10.60 1.11 -3.85
CA GLU A 209 10.61 0.10 -2.79
C GLU A 209 9.20 -0.47 -2.62
N ASN A 210 9.07 -1.80 -2.57
CA ASN A 210 7.80 -2.44 -2.23
C ASN A 210 7.67 -2.49 -0.70
N VAL A 211 6.74 -1.69 -0.19
CA VAL A 211 6.47 -1.53 1.24
C VAL A 211 5.15 -2.21 1.64
N GLY A 212 4.37 -2.68 0.67
CA GLY A 212 3.17 -3.48 0.92
C GLY A 212 3.46 -4.94 1.23
N ASN A 213 2.46 -5.64 1.77
CA ASN A 213 2.52 -7.08 2.07
C ASN A 213 2.45 -7.99 0.83
N GLY A 214 2.31 -7.40 -0.36
CA GLY A 214 2.18 -8.10 -1.63
C GLY A 214 3.51 -8.21 -2.39
N VAL A 215 3.43 -8.72 -3.62
CA VAL A 215 4.56 -8.75 -4.56
C VAL A 215 4.23 -7.84 -5.75
N ALA A 216 5.14 -6.94 -6.07
CA ALA A 216 5.00 -6.05 -7.23
C ALA A 216 5.23 -6.81 -8.54
N CYS A 217 4.23 -6.80 -9.44
CA CYS A 217 4.33 -7.39 -10.77
C CYS A 217 4.60 -6.30 -11.82
N VAL A 218 5.77 -6.31 -12.45
CA VAL A 218 6.11 -5.37 -13.53
C VAL A 218 5.61 -5.94 -14.87
N THR A 219 4.54 -5.37 -15.42
CA THR A 219 3.96 -5.82 -16.71
C THR A 219 4.34 -4.96 -17.91
N LYS A 220 4.86 -3.73 -17.71
CA LYS A 220 5.33 -2.81 -18.78
C LYS A 220 6.49 -1.91 -18.34
N LYS A 221 7.19 -1.32 -19.32
CA LYS A 221 8.29 -0.33 -19.15
C LYS A 221 7.83 0.88 -18.32
N ILE A 222 8.70 1.35 -17.42
CA ILE A 222 8.53 2.57 -16.63
C ILE A 222 8.60 3.78 -17.57
N THR A 223 7.55 4.62 -17.59
CA THR A 223 7.54 5.88 -18.34
C THR A 223 7.70 7.04 -17.36
N VAL A 224 8.71 7.87 -17.56
CA VAL A 224 8.92 9.11 -16.79
C VAL A 224 8.43 10.29 -17.64
N PRO A 225 7.20 10.78 -17.45
CA PRO A 225 6.80 12.05 -18.06
C PRO A 225 7.54 13.17 -17.34
N ILE A 226 8.43 13.87 -18.04
CA ILE A 226 9.06 15.10 -17.54
C ILE A 226 8.23 16.27 -18.10
N PRO A 227 7.29 16.85 -17.34
CA PRO A 227 6.74 18.15 -17.70
C PRO A 227 7.85 19.18 -17.54
N ILE A 228 8.44 19.61 -18.65
CA ILE A 228 9.31 20.79 -18.67
C ILE A 228 8.37 21.99 -18.49
N LEU A 229 8.14 22.39 -17.24
CA LEU A 229 7.57 23.70 -16.94
C LEU A 229 8.57 24.73 -17.47
N GLY A 230 8.21 25.36 -18.59
CA GLY A 230 9.02 26.40 -19.21
C GLY A 230 9.40 27.44 -18.17
N LEU A 231 10.70 27.66 -18.03
CA LEU A 231 11.27 28.76 -17.26
C LEU A 231 10.68 30.07 -17.79
N LYS A 232 9.68 30.62 -17.09
CA LYS A 232 9.40 32.05 -17.19
C LYS A 232 10.48 32.76 -16.40
N THR A 233 11.48 33.25 -17.12
CA THR A 233 12.39 34.28 -16.64
C THR A 233 11.56 35.51 -16.28
N TRP A 234 11.64 35.96 -15.03
CA TRP A 234 11.26 37.32 -14.64
C TRP A 234 12.39 38.27 -14.98
#